data_AF-A0A374RKK8-F1
#
_entry.id   AF-A0A374RKK8-F1
#
_cell.length_a   1.000
_cell.length_b   1.000
_cell.length_c   1.000
_cell.angle_alpha   90.00
_cell.angle_beta   90.00
_cell.angle_gamma   90.00
#
_symmetry.space_group_name_H-M   'P 1'
#
loop_
_entity.id
_entity.type
_entity.pdbx_description
1 polymer ?
#
loop_
_entity_poly.entity_id
_entity_poly.type
_entity_poly.pdbx_seq_one_letter_code
_entity_poly.pdbx_strand_id
1 'polypeptide(L)'
;MKRVDEEPTPKAIDNALSQDPLHRKREIEDFLKMLITVEPPYTFVIDAPWGSGKTFFVKQVARVLQMANPTLNHDFETLNATLGETATELPATPCLPIYFNAWEDDHFDNPILPILASIANAVDEQSVKGGKDFGKGVISVIETAASIIGYGVDINGIIENFSGTDFLEQYKAEKSLGAKLASS
;
A
#
# COMPACT_ATOMS: atom_id res chain seq x y z
N MET A 1 6.43 -1.36 29.30
CA MET A 1 5.60 -1.67 28.13
C MET A 1 6.04 -3.03 27.62
N LYS A 2 5.15 -4.03 27.60
CA LYS A 2 5.49 -5.38 27.11
C LYS A 2 5.78 -5.23 25.62
N ARG A 3 6.98 -5.59 25.17
CA ARG A 3 7.28 -5.65 23.73
C ARG A 3 6.41 -6.75 23.16
N VAL A 4 5.41 -6.38 22.38
CA VAL A 4 4.75 -7.31 21.50
C VAL A 4 5.45 -7.09 20.18
N ASP A 5 6.43 -7.94 19.89
CA ASP A 5 7.04 -8.01 18.55
C ASP A 5 5.99 -8.66 17.63
N GLU A 6 4.87 -7.98 17.42
CA GLU A 6 3.79 -8.42 16.56
C GLU A 6 4.15 -8.02 15.13
N GLU A 7 4.26 -9.02 14.27
CA GLU A 7 4.43 -8.80 12.85
C GLU A 7 3.20 -8.03 12.31
N PRO A 8 3.40 -6.99 11.49
CA PRO A 8 2.31 -6.18 10.94
C PRO A 8 1.59 -6.93 9.81
N THR A 9 0.92 -8.02 10.17
CA THR A 9 0.04 -8.82 9.33
C THR A 9 -1.30 -8.09 9.13
N PRO A 10 -2.04 -8.34 8.04
CA PRO A 10 -3.35 -7.69 7.81
C PRO A 10 -4.31 -7.82 9.00
N LYS A 11 -4.35 -9.00 9.63
CA LYS A 11 -5.19 -9.27 10.80
C LYS A 11 -4.72 -8.49 12.04
N ALA A 12 -3.41 -8.40 12.27
CA ALA A 12 -2.85 -7.60 13.37
C ALA A 12 -3.17 -6.11 13.19
N ILE A 13 -3.08 -5.61 11.96
CA ILE A 13 -3.42 -4.23 11.61
C ILE A 13 -4.91 -3.95 11.85
N ASP A 14 -5.80 -4.81 11.36
CA ASP A 14 -7.25 -4.66 11.57
C ASP A 14 -7.61 -4.68 13.06
N ASN A 15 -7.05 -5.64 13.82
CA ASN A 15 -7.24 -5.71 15.26
C ASN A 15 -6.73 -4.45 15.98
N ALA A 16 -5.56 -3.94 15.58
CA ALA A 16 -4.96 -2.77 16.21
C ALA A 16 -5.73 -1.48 15.89
N LEU A 17 -6.35 -1.37 14.70
CA LEU A 17 -7.24 -0.25 14.36
C LEU A 17 -8.51 -0.30 15.21
N SER A 18 -9.11 -1.48 15.41
CA SER A 18 -10.35 -1.61 16.17
C SER A 18 -10.16 -1.51 17.70
N GLN A 19 -9.08 -2.07 18.24
CA GLN A 19 -8.85 -2.16 19.69
C GLN A 19 -7.93 -1.06 20.24
N ASP A 20 -7.23 -0.34 19.36
CA ASP A 20 -6.25 0.72 19.69
C ASP A 20 -5.31 0.37 20.86
N PRO A 21 -4.65 -0.81 20.86
CA PRO A 21 -3.82 -1.26 21.99
C PRO A 21 -2.56 -0.39 22.18
N LEU A 22 -2.16 0.36 21.14
CA LEU A 22 -1.01 1.26 21.16
C LEU A 22 -1.41 2.73 21.42
N HIS A 23 -2.70 3.03 21.58
CA HIS A 23 -3.23 4.38 21.76
C HIS A 23 -2.79 5.37 20.67
N ARG A 24 -2.76 4.90 19.41
CA ARG A 24 -2.28 5.66 18.23
C ARG A 24 -3.39 6.21 17.37
N LYS A 25 -4.66 5.97 17.72
CA LYS A 25 -5.80 6.45 16.94
C LYS A 25 -5.69 7.93 16.55
N ARG A 26 -5.36 8.80 17.52
CA ARG A 26 -5.16 10.24 17.27
C ARG A 26 -3.97 10.51 16.33
N GLU A 27 -2.85 9.80 16.48
CA GLU A 27 -1.68 9.96 15.60
C GLU A 27 -2.03 9.59 14.14
N ILE A 28 -2.83 8.54 13.96
CA ILE A 28 -3.33 8.12 12.64
C ILE A 28 -4.28 9.18 12.06
N GLU A 29 -5.24 9.66 12.85
CA GLU A 29 -6.18 10.72 12.44
C GLU A 29 -5.44 12.00 12.02
N ASP A 30 -4.49 12.46 12.84
CA ASP A 30 -3.72 13.69 12.57
C ASP A 30 -2.86 13.53 11.31
N PHE A 31 -2.24 12.36 11.11
CA PHE A 31 -1.48 12.08 9.90
C PHE A 31 -2.36 12.04 8.65
N LEU A 32 -3.55 11.43 8.73
CA LEU A 32 -4.51 11.39 7.62
C LEU A 32 -5.05 12.78 7.27
N LYS A 33 -5.34 13.62 8.26
CA LYS A 33 -5.73 15.03 8.04
C LYS A 33 -4.63 15.80 7.31
N MET A 34 -3.38 15.58 7.70
CA MET A 34 -2.24 16.18 6.99
C MET A 34 -2.16 15.69 5.54
N LEU A 35 -2.36 14.39 5.27
CA LEU A 35 -2.37 13.83 3.91
C LEU A 35 -3.43 14.46 3.00
N ILE A 36 -4.64 14.69 3.50
CA ILE A 36 -5.75 15.25 2.69
C ILE A 36 -5.69 16.78 2.56
N THR A 37 -4.99 17.47 3.47
CA THR A 37 -4.92 18.94 3.48
C THR A 37 -3.81 19.47 2.58
N VAL A 38 -2.73 18.71 2.40
CA VAL A 38 -1.57 19.14 1.61
C VAL A 38 -1.80 18.82 0.13
N GLU A 39 -1.49 19.77 -0.76
CA GLU A 39 -1.59 19.57 -2.21
C GLU A 39 -0.44 18.67 -2.72
N PRO A 40 -0.72 17.58 -3.46
CA PRO A 40 0.31 16.72 -4.06
C PRO A 40 1.13 17.42 -5.17
N PRO A 41 2.37 16.97 -5.47
CA PRO A 41 3.09 15.87 -4.83
C PRO A 41 3.81 16.30 -3.55
N TYR A 42 3.83 15.42 -2.55
CA TYR A 42 4.51 15.66 -1.28
C TYR A 42 5.26 14.41 -0.80
N THR A 43 6.17 14.61 0.16
CA THR A 43 6.90 13.54 0.84
C THR A 43 6.85 13.78 2.33
N PHE A 44 6.40 12.78 3.07
CA PHE A 44 6.43 12.78 4.54
C PHE A 44 7.54 11.86 5.04
N VAL A 45 8.26 12.33 6.06
CA VAL A 45 9.30 11.56 6.76
C VAL A 45 8.81 11.29 8.17
N ILE A 46 8.71 10.01 8.54
CA ILE A 46 8.30 9.58 9.87
C ILE A 46 9.56 9.23 10.66
N ASP A 47 9.95 10.11 11.57
CA ASP A 47 11.06 9.87 12.49
C ASP A 47 10.55 9.36 13.85
N ALA A 48 11.14 8.27 14.32
CA ALA A 48 10.87 7.68 15.63
C ALA A 48 11.98 6.68 15.99
N PRO A 49 12.18 6.35 17.29
CA PRO A 49 13.17 5.35 17.71
C PRO A 49 12.98 3.97 17.07
N TRP A 50 14.05 3.17 17.02
CA TRP A 50 13.95 1.78 16.57
C TRP A 50 13.06 0.95 17.50
N GLY A 51 12.25 0.06 16.94
CA GLY A 51 11.26 -0.71 17.70
C GLY A 51 9.99 0.08 18.10
N SER A 52 9.82 1.32 17.65
CA SER A 52 8.58 2.08 17.87
C SER A 52 7.41 1.64 16.98
N GLY A 53 7.58 0.67 16.08
CA GLY A 53 6.51 0.21 15.20
C GLY A 53 6.15 1.18 14.07
N LYS A 54 7.12 1.92 13.51
CA LYS A 54 6.93 2.79 12.33
C LYS A 54 6.29 2.05 11.16
N THR A 55 6.80 0.86 10.83
CA THR A 55 6.24 0.01 9.76
C THR A 55 4.80 -0.38 10.05
N PHE A 56 4.49 -0.70 11.31
CA PHE A 56 3.13 -1.01 11.75
C PHE A 56 2.21 0.21 11.55
N PHE A 57 2.66 1.39 11.95
CA PHE A 57 1.93 2.65 11.77
C PHE A 57 1.65 2.98 10.29
N VAL A 58 2.66 2.88 9.41
CA VAL A 58 2.48 3.11 7.97
C VAL A 58 1.47 2.12 7.37
N LYS A 59 1.52 0.86 7.79
CA LYS A 59 0.55 -0.16 7.36
C LYS A 59 -0.87 0.10 7.90
N GLN A 60 -1.02 0.64 9.12
CA GLN A 60 -2.31 1.10 9.65
C GLN A 60 -2.90 2.23 8.80
N VAL A 61 -2.10 3.24 8.48
CA VAL A 61 -2.52 4.36 7.61
C VAL A 61 -2.92 3.85 6.23
N ALA A 62 -2.10 2.99 5.61
CA ALA A 62 -2.41 2.39 4.32
C ALA A 62 -3.73 1.60 4.36
N ARG A 63 -3.97 0.81 5.41
CA ARG A 63 -5.21 0.05 5.59
C ARG A 63 -6.43 0.97 5.71
N VAL A 64 -6.32 2.06 6.46
CA VAL A 64 -7.38 3.07 6.56
C VAL A 64 -7.70 3.70 5.20
N LEU A 65 -6.67 4.08 4.42
CA LEU A 65 -6.87 4.61 3.07
C LEU A 65 -7.55 3.57 2.14
N GLN A 66 -7.24 2.29 2.28
CA GLN A 66 -7.91 1.21 1.52
C GLN A 66 -9.39 1.09 1.90
N MET A 67 -9.70 1.18 3.19
CA MET A 67 -11.09 1.15 3.67
C MET A 67 -11.88 2.37 3.16
N ALA A 68 -11.22 3.53 3.05
CA ALA A 68 -11.86 4.78 2.63
C ALA A 68 -12.12 4.82 1.12
N ASN A 69 -11.37 4.05 0.34
CA ASN A 69 -11.52 4.02 -1.11
C ASN A 69 -12.75 3.19 -1.54
N PRO A 70 -13.76 3.79 -2.18
CA PRO A 70 -14.99 3.11 -2.60
C PRO A 70 -14.76 1.96 -3.60
N THR A 71 -13.67 1.99 -4.35
CA THR A 71 -13.38 0.98 -5.39
C THR A 71 -12.63 -0.24 -4.88
N LEU A 72 -12.16 -0.22 -3.62
CA LEU A 72 -11.31 -1.26 -3.05
C LEU A 72 -12.09 -2.16 -2.09
N ASN A 73 -11.94 -1.91 -0.79
CA ASN A 73 -12.60 -2.67 0.27
C ASN A 73 -13.26 -1.67 1.20
N HIS A 74 -14.31 -1.01 0.69
CA HIS A 74 -15.00 0.02 1.43
C HIS A 74 -15.62 -0.55 2.72
N ASP A 75 -15.14 -0.07 3.86
CA ASP A 75 -15.64 -0.44 5.19
C ASP A 75 -15.91 0.82 6.00
N PHE A 76 -17.02 1.47 5.65
CA PHE A 76 -17.42 2.73 6.27
C PHE A 76 -17.74 2.61 7.76
N GLU A 77 -18.19 1.44 8.21
CA GLU A 77 -18.50 1.20 9.62
C GLU A 77 -17.22 1.20 10.46
N THR A 78 -16.22 0.40 10.06
CA THR A 78 -14.93 0.35 10.74
C THR A 78 -14.21 1.70 10.65
N LEU A 79 -14.31 2.41 9.51
CA LEU A 79 -13.74 3.76 9.37
C LEU A 79 -14.33 4.76 10.35
N ASN A 80 -15.66 4.84 10.45
CA ASN A 80 -16.31 5.77 11.38
C ASN A 80 -15.91 5.47 12.82
N ALA A 81 -15.87 4.18 13.19
CA ALA A 81 -15.40 3.77 14.50
C ALA A 81 -13.93 4.17 14.76
N THR A 82 -13.10 4.14 13.71
CA THR A 82 -11.65 4.38 13.77
C THR A 82 -11.24 5.85 13.63
N LEU A 83 -12.02 6.71 12.97
CA LEU A 83 -11.59 8.05 12.58
C LEU A 83 -12.57 9.19 12.90
N GLY A 84 -13.78 8.85 13.37
CA GLY A 84 -14.83 9.83 13.66
C GLY A 84 -15.13 10.72 12.44
N GLU A 85 -15.04 12.04 12.62
CA GLU A 85 -15.33 13.03 11.57
C GLU A 85 -14.42 12.90 10.34
N THR A 86 -13.19 12.40 10.48
CA THR A 86 -12.25 12.25 9.34
C THR A 86 -12.71 11.16 8.35
N ALA A 87 -13.61 10.26 8.77
CA ALA A 87 -14.12 9.18 7.94
C ALA A 87 -14.99 9.68 6.77
N THR A 88 -15.56 10.88 6.83
CA THR A 88 -16.37 11.46 5.75
C THR A 88 -15.53 12.20 4.71
N GLU A 89 -14.38 12.75 5.10
CA GLU A 89 -13.51 13.52 4.20
C GLU A 89 -12.66 12.63 3.31
N LEU A 90 -12.13 11.52 3.86
CA LEU A 90 -11.23 10.61 3.12
C LEU A 90 -11.86 9.98 1.85
N PRO A 91 -13.13 9.55 1.83
CA PRO A 91 -13.76 9.02 0.62
C PRO A 91 -13.91 10.04 -0.52
N ALA A 92 -13.86 11.34 -0.24
CA ALA A 92 -13.92 12.39 -1.26
C ALA A 92 -12.59 12.53 -2.05
N THR A 93 -11.49 12.00 -1.50
CA THR A 93 -10.16 11.99 -2.12
C THR A 93 -9.62 10.56 -2.20
N PRO A 94 -10.25 9.66 -2.97
CA PRO A 94 -9.83 8.27 -3.04
C PRO A 94 -8.44 8.16 -3.66
N CYS A 95 -7.59 7.33 -3.05
CA CYS A 95 -6.27 6.99 -3.58
C CYS A 95 -6.04 5.47 -3.51
N LEU A 96 -5.12 4.96 -4.33
CA LEU A 96 -4.63 3.59 -4.21
C LEU A 96 -3.38 3.62 -3.32
N PRO A 97 -3.48 3.25 -2.01
CA PRO A 97 -2.32 3.20 -1.14
C PRO A 97 -1.45 1.98 -1.47
N ILE A 98 -0.15 2.21 -1.66
CA ILE A 98 0.82 1.20 -2.05
C ILE A 98 1.92 1.18 -1.01
N TYR A 99 2.10 0.04 -0.36
CA TYR A 99 3.22 -0.16 0.56
C TYR A 99 4.39 -0.78 -0.22
N PHE A 100 5.57 -0.17 -0.12
CA PHE A 100 6.79 -0.63 -0.76
C PHE A 100 7.92 -0.70 0.26
N ASN A 101 8.65 -1.83 0.29
CA ASN A 101 9.80 -2.01 1.17
C ASN A 101 11.07 -2.07 0.34
N ALA A 102 11.77 -0.93 0.25
CA ALA A 102 12.98 -0.80 -0.55
C ALA A 102 14.10 -1.77 -0.14
N TRP A 103 14.12 -2.28 1.10
CA TRP A 103 15.12 -3.25 1.54
C TRP A 103 14.83 -4.67 1.10
N GLU A 104 13.55 -5.05 0.96
CA GLU A 104 13.18 -6.36 0.43
C GLU A 104 13.43 -6.46 -1.08
N ASP A 105 13.28 -5.33 -1.76
CA ASP A 105 13.32 -5.23 -3.22
C ASP A 105 14.64 -4.58 -3.72
N ASP A 106 15.69 -4.55 -2.90
CA ASP A 106 16.99 -3.91 -3.22
C ASP A 106 17.84 -4.69 -4.23
N HIS A 107 17.51 -5.96 -4.46
CA HIS A 107 18.21 -6.86 -5.36
C HIS A 107 17.86 -6.63 -6.85
N PHE A 108 16.85 -5.82 -7.15
CA PHE A 108 16.49 -5.47 -8.53
C PHE A 108 17.39 -4.35 -9.07
N ASP A 109 18.04 -4.61 -10.22
CA ASP A 109 18.91 -3.62 -10.87
C ASP A 109 18.19 -2.32 -11.26
N ASN A 110 16.91 -2.43 -11.65
CA ASN A 110 16.05 -1.28 -11.95
C ASN A 110 14.98 -1.13 -10.86
N PRO A 111 15.06 -0.12 -9.98
CA PRO A 111 14.14 0.05 -8.85
C PRO A 111 12.71 0.42 -9.28
N ILE A 112 12.51 0.86 -10.53
CA ILE A 112 11.17 1.18 -11.05
C ILE A 112 10.34 -0.09 -11.27
N LEU A 113 10.97 -1.20 -11.66
CA LEU A 113 10.28 -2.47 -11.90
C LEU A 113 9.55 -3.00 -10.66
N PRO A 114 10.18 -3.17 -9.48
CA PRO A 114 9.49 -3.65 -8.28
C PRO A 114 8.48 -2.63 -7.73
N ILE A 115 8.67 -1.32 -7.98
CA ILE A 115 7.64 -0.31 -7.66
C ILE A 115 6.40 -0.57 -8.52
N LEU A 116 6.54 -0.64 -9.84
CA LEU A 116 5.42 -0.92 -10.76
C LEU A 116 4.79 -2.27 -10.48
N ALA A 117 5.57 -3.29 -10.11
CA ALA A 117 5.07 -4.59 -9.65
C ALA A 117 4.19 -4.46 -8.41
N SER A 118 4.58 -3.60 -7.46
CA SER A 118 3.79 -3.34 -6.26
C SER A 118 2.48 -2.62 -6.58
N ILE A 119 2.51 -1.66 -7.51
CA ILE A 119 1.29 -1.00 -8.01
C ILE A 119 0.37 -2.04 -8.67
N ALA A 120 0.91 -2.81 -9.59
CA ALA A 120 0.19 -3.85 -10.32
C ALA A 120 -0.41 -4.90 -9.37
N ASN A 121 0.36 -5.39 -8.40
CA ASN A 121 -0.10 -6.36 -7.42
C ASN A 121 -1.20 -5.81 -6.51
N ALA A 122 -1.11 -4.53 -6.13
CA ALA A 122 -2.17 -3.88 -5.36
C ALA A 122 -3.50 -3.84 -6.14
N VAL A 123 -3.45 -3.55 -7.45
CA VAL A 123 -4.63 -3.59 -8.34
C VAL A 123 -5.10 -5.02 -8.60
N ASP A 124 -4.17 -5.97 -8.65
CA ASP A 124 -4.41 -7.38 -8.93
C ASP A 124 -5.26 -8.04 -7.85
N GLU A 125 -4.79 -7.97 -6.61
CA GLU A 125 -5.46 -8.52 -5.43
C GLU A 125 -6.90 -8.01 -5.28
N GLN A 126 -7.21 -6.87 -5.89
CA GLN A 126 -8.53 -6.24 -5.85
C GLN A 126 -9.44 -6.68 -7.01
N SER A 127 -8.87 -7.04 -8.18
CA SER A 127 -9.63 -7.38 -9.39
C SER A 127 -10.06 -8.85 -9.47
N VAL A 128 -9.61 -9.72 -8.56
CA VAL A 128 -10.07 -11.14 -8.45
C VAL A 128 -11.59 -11.26 -8.22
N LYS A 129 -12.30 -10.17 -7.92
CA LYS A 129 -13.78 -10.12 -7.86
C LYS A 129 -14.47 -9.83 -9.21
N GLY A 130 -13.76 -9.56 -10.31
CA GLY A 130 -14.33 -9.19 -11.61
C GLY A 130 -13.66 -9.88 -12.80
N GLY A 131 -14.43 -10.61 -13.61
CA GLY A 131 -13.93 -11.51 -14.64
C GLY A 131 -13.20 -10.88 -15.84
N LYS A 132 -12.24 -11.66 -16.37
CA LYS A 132 -11.69 -11.78 -17.74
C LYS A 132 -11.03 -10.60 -18.49
N ASP A 133 -11.08 -9.34 -18.05
CA ASP A 133 -10.26 -8.25 -18.66
C ASP A 133 -9.11 -7.76 -17.76
N PHE A 134 -8.75 -8.59 -16.77
CA PHE A 134 -7.76 -8.36 -15.72
C PHE A 134 -6.40 -7.83 -16.22
N GLY A 135 -5.81 -8.48 -17.23
CA GLY A 135 -4.48 -8.11 -17.73
C GLY A 135 -4.43 -6.71 -18.35
N LYS A 136 -5.52 -6.26 -18.99
CA LYS A 136 -5.58 -4.90 -19.56
C LYS A 136 -5.68 -3.82 -18.50
N GLY A 137 -6.36 -4.09 -17.39
CA GLY A 137 -6.47 -3.15 -16.27
C GLY A 137 -5.15 -2.93 -15.55
N VAL A 138 -4.35 -3.98 -15.37
CA VAL A 138 -3.02 -3.85 -14.75
C VAL A 138 -2.06 -3.06 -15.66
N ILE A 139 -2.07 -3.33 -16.96
CA ILE A 139 -1.23 -2.62 -17.94
C ILE A 139 -1.58 -1.13 -17.97
N SER A 140 -2.87 -0.77 -18.00
CA SER A 140 -3.27 0.64 -18.04
C SER A 140 -2.89 1.42 -16.77
N VAL A 141 -2.90 0.77 -15.61
CA VAL A 141 -2.44 1.38 -14.36
C VAL A 141 -0.92 1.61 -14.41
N ILE A 142 -0.16 0.65 -14.94
CA ILE A 142 1.30 0.80 -15.13
C ILE A 142 1.61 1.94 -16.10
N GLU A 143 0.91 2.02 -17.23
CA GLU A 143 1.06 3.11 -18.20
C GLU A 143 0.79 4.47 -17.55
N THR A 144 -0.28 4.57 -16.74
CA THR A 144 -0.62 5.79 -16.01
C THR A 144 0.46 6.15 -14.99
N ALA A 145 0.93 5.18 -14.19
CA ALA A 145 1.97 5.40 -13.20
C ALA A 145 3.32 5.80 -13.84
N ALA A 146 3.72 5.12 -14.91
CA ALA A 146 4.93 5.42 -15.66
C ALA A 146 4.88 6.84 -16.26
N SER A 147 3.71 7.28 -16.72
CA SER A 147 3.52 8.64 -17.24
C SER A 147 3.75 9.73 -16.17
N ILE A 148 3.44 9.45 -14.90
CA ILE A 148 3.67 10.37 -13.78
C ILE A 148 5.17 10.49 -13.44
N ILE A 149 5.93 9.41 -13.61
CA ILE A 149 7.37 9.36 -13.31
C ILE A 149 8.19 10.21 -14.32
N GLY A 150 7.60 10.57 -15.47
CA GLY A 150 8.08 11.62 -16.38
C GLY A 150 8.71 11.14 -17.69
N TYR A 151 8.88 12.09 -18.63
CA TYR A 151 9.50 11.90 -19.96
C TYR A 151 11.03 11.74 -19.82
N GLY A 152 11.49 10.50 -19.67
CA GLY A 152 12.90 10.15 -19.52
C GLY A 152 13.11 8.70 -19.12
N VAL A 153 12.05 8.08 -18.60
CA VAL A 153 11.93 6.64 -18.43
C VAL A 153 11.47 6.01 -19.74
N ASP A 154 12.14 4.97 -20.21
CA ASP A 154 11.70 4.18 -21.36
C ASP A 154 10.47 3.34 -20.98
N ILE A 155 9.29 3.94 -21.12
CA ILE A 155 8.00 3.33 -20.78
C ILE A 155 7.79 2.05 -21.60
N ASN A 156 8.17 2.05 -22.89
CA ASN A 156 8.00 0.88 -23.75
C ASN A 156 8.92 -0.26 -23.32
N GLY A 157 10.20 0.02 -23.02
CA GLY A 157 11.12 -0.98 -22.47
C GLY A 157 10.67 -1.53 -21.11
N ILE A 158 10.07 -0.69 -20.25
CA ILE A 158 9.47 -1.14 -18.99
C ILE A 158 8.26 -2.02 -19.23
N ILE A 159 7.34 -1.63 -20.12
CA ILE A 159 6.15 -2.42 -20.44
C ILE A 159 6.56 -3.73 -21.10
N GLU A 160 7.57 -3.76 -21.97
CA GLU A 160 8.12 -4.99 -22.57
C GLU A 160 8.73 -5.90 -21.50
N ASN A 161 9.52 -5.35 -20.56
CA ASN A 161 10.07 -6.12 -19.44
C ASN A 161 8.98 -6.62 -18.48
N PHE A 162 7.90 -5.85 -18.30
CA PHE A 162 6.77 -6.20 -17.44
C PHE A 162 5.80 -7.20 -18.11
N SER A 163 5.62 -7.10 -19.43
CA SER A 163 4.79 -7.99 -20.26
C SER A 163 5.54 -9.22 -20.76
N GLY A 164 6.86 -9.24 -20.66
CA GLY A 164 7.68 -10.43 -20.69
C GLY A 164 7.08 -11.44 -19.72
N THR A 165 6.54 -12.52 -20.26
CA THR A 165 5.72 -13.47 -19.52
C THR A 165 6.40 -13.85 -18.21
N ASP A 166 5.71 -13.51 -17.12
CA ASP A 166 5.96 -13.88 -15.72
C ASP A 166 6.68 -12.92 -14.77
N PHE A 167 7.01 -11.66 -15.12
CA PHE A 167 7.61 -10.77 -14.09
C PHE A 167 6.68 -10.57 -12.87
N LEU A 168 5.38 -10.31 -13.07
CA LEU A 168 4.43 -10.15 -11.96
C LEU A 168 4.23 -11.46 -11.19
N GLU A 169 4.18 -12.61 -11.87
CA GLU A 169 4.06 -13.90 -11.16
C GLU A 169 5.34 -14.26 -10.40
N GLN A 170 6.52 -13.98 -10.97
CA GLN A 170 7.80 -14.13 -10.31
C GLN A 170 7.89 -13.23 -9.08
N TYR A 171 7.53 -11.95 -9.21
CA TYR A 171 7.48 -11.00 -8.10
C TYR A 171 6.55 -11.49 -6.98
N LYS A 172 5.35 -11.99 -7.33
CA LYS A 172 4.44 -12.59 -6.36
C LYS A 172 5.01 -13.85 -5.70
N ALA A 173 5.66 -14.71 -6.49
CA ALA A 173 6.28 -15.93 -5.99
C ALA A 173 7.37 -15.60 -4.96
N GLU A 174 8.24 -14.64 -5.27
CA GLU A 174 9.29 -14.14 -4.37
C GLU A 174 8.73 -13.56 -3.07
N LYS A 175 7.71 -12.67 -3.14
CA LYS A 175 7.03 -12.15 -1.94
C LYS A 175 6.37 -13.26 -1.12
N SER A 176 5.77 -14.27 -1.76
CA SER A 176 5.15 -15.40 -1.07
C SER A 176 6.17 -16.31 -0.36
N LEU A 177 7.37 -16.47 -0.95
CA LEU A 177 8.47 -17.23 -0.36
C LEU A 177 9.08 -16.47 0.83
N GLY A 178 9.30 -15.17 0.68
CA GLY A 178 9.77 -14.30 1.76
C GLY A 178 8.84 -14.33 2.98
N ALA A 179 7.52 -14.25 2.76
CA ALA A 179 6.53 -14.35 3.84
C ALA A 179 6.56 -15.71 4.55
N LYS A 180 6.73 -16.82 3.82
CA LYS A 180 6.83 -18.17 4.41
C LYS A 180 8.07 -18.33 5.29
N LEU A 181 9.21 -17.80 4.83
CA LEU A 181 10.47 -17.86 5.57
C LEU A 181 10.45 -16.99 6.84
N ALA A 182 9.76 -15.85 6.83
CA ALA A 182 9.59 -15.00 8.02
C ALA A 182 8.65 -15.62 9.09
N SER A 183 7.76 -16.53 8.68
CA SER A 183 6.77 -17.18 9.55
C SER A 183 7.15 -18.57 10.08
N SER A 184 8.33 -19.10 9.69
CA SER A 184 8.86 -20.42 10.10
C SER A 184 9.91 -20.30 11.19
#